data_AF-A0A7C3ACI3-F1
#
_entry.id   AF-A0A7C3ACI3-F1
#
_cell.length_a   1.000
_cell.length_b   1.000
_cell.length_c   1.000
_cell.angle_alpha   90.00
_cell.angle_beta   90.00
_cell.angle_gamma   90.00
#
_symmetry.space_group_name_H-M   'P 1'
#
loop_
_entity.id
_entity.type
_entity.pdbx_description
1 polymer ?
#
loop_
_entity_poly.entity_id
_entity_poly.type
_entity_poly.pdbx_seq_one_letter_code
_entity_poly.pdbx_strand_id
1 'polypeptide(L)'
;MYFGFVYDRCDSNPEYLVPVDPAVAAILAVAAPEVEIPPGQMVPAQFQSQWLKIMLIDTASTSPPAPLGEMPFNWYGPYPPYENDTSGLSPHGNAGGDTVYRLREGIERFLITDINNPAASAQAQSTLPIMWDIVSAKIKSFNHVPGGSNVLFMDGHVEFQRYPGQKGPVTQEIAIIARIF
;
A
#
# COMPACT_ATOMS: atom_id res chain seq x y z
N MET A 1 -6.79 4.21 7.74
CA MET A 1 -5.77 4.91 6.93
C MET A 1 -6.24 5.01 5.49
N TYR A 2 -6.10 6.20 4.90
CA TYR A 2 -6.31 6.42 3.48
C TYR A 2 -4.97 6.74 2.82
N PHE A 3 -4.55 5.90 1.88
CA PHE A 3 -3.29 6.08 1.15
C PHE A 3 -3.48 6.78 -0.21
N GLY A 4 -4.70 6.82 -0.74
CA GLY A 4 -4.98 7.46 -2.02
C GLY A 4 -4.55 6.69 -3.27
N PHE A 5 -4.00 5.48 -3.13
CA PHE A 5 -3.59 4.64 -4.25
C PHE A 5 -4.43 3.38 -4.34
N VAL A 6 -4.43 2.75 -5.52
CA VAL A 6 -5.16 1.51 -5.76
C VAL A 6 -4.19 0.33 -5.70
N TYR A 7 -4.47 -0.63 -4.83
CA TYR A 7 -3.68 -1.84 -4.67
C TYR A 7 -4.52 -3.07 -5.00
N ASP A 8 -4.02 -3.87 -5.95
CA ASP A 8 -4.64 -5.11 -6.44
C ASP A 8 -3.70 -6.32 -6.26
N ARG A 9 -2.44 -6.11 -5.85
CA ARG A 9 -1.41 -7.15 -5.68
C ARG A 9 -0.80 -7.11 -4.29
N CYS A 10 -1.67 -7.06 -3.28
CA CYS A 10 -1.29 -7.05 -1.86
C CYS A 10 -1.81 -8.24 -1.05
N ASP A 11 -2.40 -9.22 -1.73
CA ASP A 11 -2.78 -10.50 -1.13
C ASP A 11 -1.55 -11.28 -0.67
N SER A 12 -1.75 -12.21 0.27
CA SER A 12 -0.73 -13.18 0.72
C SER A 12 -0.49 -14.27 -0.33
N ASN A 13 -0.24 -13.88 -1.58
CA ASN A 13 0.12 -14.75 -2.70
C ASN A 13 1.63 -14.67 -2.94
N PRO A 14 2.37 -15.80 -2.97
CA PRO A 14 3.81 -15.82 -3.23
C PRO A 14 4.26 -15.02 -4.47
N GLU A 15 3.43 -14.90 -5.50
CA GLU A 15 3.75 -14.11 -6.71
C GLU A 15 3.80 -12.60 -6.47
N TYR A 16 3.14 -12.12 -5.43
CA TYR A 16 3.04 -10.71 -5.07
C TYR A 16 4.03 -10.33 -3.98
N LEU A 17 4.75 -11.30 -3.41
CA LEU A 17 5.59 -11.12 -2.26
C LEU A 17 7.07 -11.09 -2.65
N VAL A 18 7.81 -10.18 -2.03
CA VAL A 18 9.26 -10.06 -2.15
C VAL A 18 9.89 -9.96 -0.76
N PRO A 19 11.18 -10.28 -0.61
CA PRO A 19 11.89 -10.00 0.62
C PRO A 19 11.84 -8.51 0.96
N VAL A 20 11.85 -8.19 2.26
CA VAL A 20 11.95 -6.80 2.73
C VAL A 20 13.23 -6.16 2.15
N ASP A 21 13.06 -5.01 1.49
CA ASP A 21 14.19 -4.26 0.92
C ASP A 21 15.09 -3.72 2.06
N PRO A 22 16.43 -3.76 1.93
CA PRO A 22 17.33 -3.22 2.95
C PRO A 22 17.05 -1.75 3.31
N ALA A 23 16.60 -0.93 2.37
CA ALA A 23 16.21 0.45 2.63
C ALA A 23 14.95 0.52 3.51
N VAL A 24 13.97 -0.35 3.27
CA VAL A 24 12.77 -0.47 4.13
C VAL A 24 13.15 -0.92 5.54
N ALA A 25 14.05 -1.89 5.67
CA ALA A 25 14.54 -2.33 6.98
C ALA A 25 15.25 -1.19 7.74
N ALA A 26 16.06 -0.38 7.06
CA ALA A 26 16.71 0.78 7.64
C ALA A 26 15.70 1.87 8.08
N ILE A 27 14.67 2.12 7.26
CA ILE A 27 13.59 3.07 7.60
C ILE A 27 12.82 2.59 8.83
N LEU A 28 12.42 1.30 8.86
CA LEU A 28 11.71 0.71 10.00
C LEU A 28 12.54 0.74 11.28
N ALA A 29 13.86 0.53 11.21
CA ALA A 29 14.73 0.62 12.38
C ALA A 29 14.76 2.02 13.02
N VAL A 30 14.50 3.07 12.23
CA VAL A 30 14.44 4.46 12.71
C VAL A 30 13.01 4.85 13.10
N ALA A 31 12.03 4.53 12.27
CA ALA A 31 10.63 4.94 12.47
C ALA A 31 9.90 4.10 13.53
N ALA A 32 10.25 2.82 13.67
CA ALA A 32 9.61 1.88 14.57
C ALA A 32 10.66 0.91 15.18
N PRO A 33 11.59 1.41 16.03
CA PRO A 33 12.72 0.64 16.56
C PRO A 33 12.30 -0.60 17.38
N GLU A 34 11.06 -0.65 17.87
CA GLU A 34 10.48 -1.80 18.59
C GLU A 34 9.97 -2.94 17.67
N VAL A 35 10.22 -2.84 16.37
CA VAL A 35 9.82 -3.82 15.36
C VAL A 35 11.03 -4.63 14.93
N GLU A 36 11.12 -5.86 15.42
CA GLU A 36 12.08 -6.83 14.90
C GLU A 36 11.52 -7.46 13.62
N ILE A 37 12.26 -7.36 12.51
CA ILE A 37 11.92 -8.01 11.25
C ILE A 37 12.68 -9.35 11.19
N PRO A 38 11.97 -10.49 11.20
CA PRO A 38 12.64 -11.79 11.07
C PRO A 38 13.39 -11.89 9.74
N PRO A 39 14.56 -12.57 9.70
CA PRO A 39 15.26 -12.85 8.45
C PRO A 39 14.36 -13.62 7.47
N GLY A 40 14.36 -13.21 6.20
CA GLY A 40 13.54 -13.85 5.17
C GLY A 40 12.06 -13.45 5.20
N GLN A 41 11.68 -12.44 5.99
CA GLN A 41 10.33 -11.90 5.97
C GLN A 41 9.97 -11.37 4.57
N MET A 42 8.78 -11.73 4.13
CA MET A 42 8.22 -11.30 2.85
C MET A 42 7.17 -10.21 3.06
N VAL A 43 7.08 -9.29 2.10
CA VAL A 43 6.11 -8.18 2.06
C VAL A 43 5.57 -7.98 0.64
N PRO A 44 4.42 -7.30 0.46
CA PRO A 44 3.85 -7.11 -0.86
C PRO A 44 4.72 -6.19 -1.70
N ALA A 45 5.15 -6.69 -2.86
CA ALA A 45 6.07 -6.00 -3.75
C ALA A 45 5.49 -4.68 -4.27
N GLN A 46 4.19 -4.66 -4.58
CA GLN A 46 3.49 -3.46 -5.03
C GLN A 46 3.56 -2.35 -3.97
N PHE A 47 3.22 -2.67 -2.73
CA PHE A 47 3.23 -1.70 -1.63
C PHE A 47 4.66 -1.25 -1.29
N GLN A 48 5.60 -2.20 -1.17
CA GLN A 48 7.00 -1.89 -0.87
C GLN A 48 7.65 -0.99 -1.92
N SER A 49 7.59 -1.40 -3.19
CA SER A 49 8.28 -0.69 -4.28
C SER A 49 7.74 0.72 -4.47
N GLN A 50 6.42 0.90 -4.36
CA GLN A 50 5.81 2.21 -4.48
C GLN A 50 6.22 3.14 -3.33
N TRP A 51 6.07 2.70 -2.08
CA TRP A 51 6.35 3.56 -0.93
C TRP A 51 7.83 3.86 -0.77
N LEU A 52 8.71 2.89 -1.06
CA LEU A 52 10.13 3.15 -1.12
C LEU A 52 10.45 4.20 -2.19
N LYS A 53 9.83 4.10 -3.37
CA LYS A 53 10.01 5.08 -4.44
C LYS A 53 9.51 6.46 -4.03
N ILE A 54 8.33 6.57 -3.43
CA ILE A 54 7.79 7.86 -2.96
C ILE A 54 8.72 8.46 -1.91
N MET A 55 9.10 7.70 -0.87
CA MET A 55 9.99 8.19 0.19
C MET A 55 11.37 8.60 -0.35
N LEU A 56 11.95 7.86 -1.30
CA LEU A 56 13.26 8.18 -1.88
C LEU A 56 13.19 9.34 -2.89
N ILE A 57 12.13 9.43 -3.71
CA ILE A 57 11.90 10.58 -4.59
C ILE A 57 11.70 11.85 -3.76
N ASP A 58 11.01 11.75 -2.62
CA ASP A 58 10.83 12.86 -1.69
C ASP A 58 12.18 13.41 -1.19
N THR A 59 13.11 12.51 -0.83
CA THR A 59 14.46 12.95 -0.41
C THR A 59 15.28 13.61 -1.52
N ALA A 60 15.09 13.24 -2.79
CA ALA A 60 15.93 13.70 -3.90
C ALA A 60 15.36 14.92 -4.64
N SER A 61 14.06 15.20 -4.54
CA SER A 61 13.39 16.27 -5.28
C SER A 61 13.21 17.57 -4.48
N THR A 62 13.62 17.58 -3.21
CA THR A 62 13.47 18.69 -2.27
C THR A 62 14.83 19.32 -1.92
N SER A 63 14.85 20.61 -1.59
CA SER A 63 16.06 21.34 -1.21
C SER A 63 15.76 22.26 -0.01
N PRO A 64 16.29 21.97 1.19
CA PRO A 64 17.16 20.83 1.52
C PRO A 64 16.43 19.48 1.34
N PRO A 65 17.16 18.36 1.18
CA PRO A 65 16.58 17.02 1.16
C PRO A 65 15.64 16.85 2.34
N ALA A 66 14.37 16.64 2.06
CA ALA A 66 13.38 16.35 3.08
C ALA A 66 13.70 14.98 3.70
N PRO A 67 13.49 14.80 5.01
CA PRO A 67 13.56 13.48 5.62
C PRO A 67 12.61 12.51 4.92
N LEU A 68 12.89 11.21 4.98
CA LEU A 68 12.18 10.11 4.30
C LEU A 68 10.64 10.28 4.33
N GLY A 69 10.05 10.74 3.23
CA GLY A 69 8.59 10.89 3.13
C GLY A 69 7.99 12.10 3.87
N GLU A 70 8.82 12.93 4.52
CA GLU A 70 8.36 14.19 5.12
C GLU A 70 8.08 15.21 4.03
N MET A 71 6.89 15.80 4.04
CA MET A 71 6.65 16.98 3.22
C MET A 71 7.64 18.08 3.65
N PRO A 72 8.35 18.72 2.71
CA PRO A 72 9.30 19.77 3.07
C PRO A 72 8.56 20.87 3.83
N PHE A 73 9.18 21.35 4.92
CA PHE A 73 8.59 22.22 5.95
C PHE A 73 7.92 23.53 5.46
N ASN A 74 7.96 23.84 4.17
CA ASN A 74 7.37 25.01 3.52
C ASN A 74 6.54 24.69 2.27
N TRP A 75 6.14 23.43 2.05
CA TRP A 75 5.27 23.08 0.92
C TRP A 75 3.81 23.39 1.24
N TYR A 76 3.27 24.40 0.54
CA TYR A 76 1.86 24.75 0.61
C TYR A 76 1.18 24.28 -0.67
N GLY A 77 0.53 23.12 -0.62
CA GLY A 77 -0.25 22.60 -1.74
C GLY A 77 -0.13 21.08 -1.92
N PRO A 78 -0.74 20.54 -2.97
CA PRO A 78 -0.66 19.12 -3.29
C PRO A 78 0.80 18.72 -3.54
N TYR A 79 1.26 17.63 -2.91
CA TYR A 79 2.64 17.18 -3.07
C TYR A 79 2.72 16.13 -4.18
N PRO A 80 3.40 16.41 -5.33
CA PRO A 80 3.27 15.59 -6.53
C PRO A 80 3.47 14.07 -6.34
N PRO A 81 4.41 13.58 -5.51
CA PRO A 81 4.56 12.15 -5.23
C PRO A 81 3.31 11.48 -4.60
N TYR A 82 2.48 12.22 -3.86
CA TYR A 82 1.23 11.71 -3.26
C TYR A 82 -0.01 11.95 -4.14
N GLU A 83 0.13 12.72 -5.22
CA GLU A 83 -0.98 13.15 -6.08
C GLU A 83 -0.95 12.49 -7.47
N ASN A 84 0.25 12.12 -7.94
CA ASN A 84 0.44 11.52 -9.25
C ASN A 84 0.53 10.00 -9.18
N ASP A 85 0.30 9.35 -10.32
CA ASP A 85 0.61 7.94 -10.51
C ASP A 85 2.10 7.67 -10.27
N THR A 86 2.40 6.52 -9.67
CA THR A 86 3.78 6.08 -9.45
C THR A 86 4.17 5.08 -10.54
N SER A 87 4.90 5.54 -11.56
CA SER A 87 5.43 4.69 -12.65
C SER A 87 6.84 4.18 -12.36
N GLY A 88 7.41 3.35 -13.23
CA GLY A 88 8.75 2.77 -13.08
C GLY A 88 8.83 1.77 -11.94
N LEU A 89 7.78 0.97 -11.77
CA LEU A 89 7.63 -0.07 -10.75
C LEU A 89 7.55 -1.47 -11.36
N SER A 90 7.70 -1.64 -12.67
CA SER A 90 7.55 -2.95 -13.34
C SER A 90 8.43 -4.03 -12.69
N PRO A 91 7.89 -5.23 -12.40
CA PRO A 91 6.54 -5.73 -12.71
C PRO A 91 5.52 -5.57 -11.55
N HIS A 92 5.77 -4.65 -10.61
CA HIS A 92 5.03 -4.50 -9.35
C HIS A 92 3.92 -3.44 -9.42
N GLY A 93 3.60 -2.91 -10.59
CA GLY A 93 2.44 -2.04 -10.79
C GLY A 93 1.11 -2.79 -10.76
N ASN A 94 0.03 -2.03 -10.89
CA ASN A 94 -1.33 -2.54 -11.05
C ASN A 94 -1.45 -3.49 -12.25
N ALA A 95 -2.21 -4.57 -12.10
CA ALA A 95 -2.33 -5.67 -13.06
C ALA A 95 -0.98 -6.26 -13.54
N GLY A 96 0.09 -6.08 -12.75
CA GLY A 96 1.46 -6.48 -13.09
C GLY A 96 2.17 -5.59 -14.10
N GLY A 97 1.66 -4.39 -14.33
CA GLY A 97 2.29 -3.37 -15.15
C GLY A 97 3.39 -2.59 -14.43
N ASP A 98 3.67 -1.40 -14.95
CA ASP A 98 4.73 -0.50 -14.48
C ASP A 98 4.27 0.55 -13.47
N THR A 99 2.96 0.74 -13.33
CA THR A 99 2.38 1.90 -12.65
C THR A 99 1.47 1.47 -11.52
N VAL A 100 1.63 2.09 -10.34
CA VAL A 100 0.59 2.13 -9.30
C VAL A 100 -0.20 3.42 -9.45
N TYR A 101 -1.52 3.29 -9.62
CA TYR A 101 -2.40 4.40 -9.94
C TYR A 101 -2.92 5.12 -8.71
N ARG A 102 -2.97 6.45 -8.79
CA ARG A 102 -3.72 7.29 -7.86
C ARG A 102 -5.22 7.05 -8.05
N LEU A 103 -5.94 6.87 -6.93
CA LEU A 103 -7.38 6.76 -6.91
C LEU A 103 -8.03 7.97 -7.61
N ARG A 104 -8.84 7.66 -8.62
CA ARG A 104 -9.67 8.61 -9.36
C ARG A 104 -10.85 7.86 -9.96
N GLU A 105 -11.87 8.60 -10.38
CA GLU A 105 -13.03 8.00 -11.05
C GLU A 105 -12.61 7.22 -12.30
N GLY A 106 -13.16 6.01 -12.46
CA GLY A 106 -12.87 5.14 -13.59
C GLY A 106 -11.46 4.54 -13.58
N ILE A 107 -10.77 4.47 -12.44
CA ILE A 107 -9.44 3.84 -12.34
C ILE A 107 -9.50 2.31 -12.42
N GLU A 108 -10.60 1.70 -12.01
CA GLU A 108 -10.84 0.26 -12.06
C GLU A 108 -10.67 -0.31 -13.48
N ARG A 109 -10.90 0.50 -14.53
CA ARG A 109 -10.75 0.05 -15.91
C ARG A 109 -9.32 -0.40 -16.26
N PHE A 110 -8.31 0.10 -15.55
CA PHE A 110 -6.93 -0.31 -15.74
C PHE A 110 -6.61 -1.65 -15.09
N LEU A 111 -7.56 -2.20 -14.33
CA LEU A 111 -7.45 -3.47 -13.61
C LEU A 111 -8.35 -4.56 -14.22
N ILE A 112 -9.25 -4.18 -15.13
CA ILE A 112 -10.10 -5.12 -15.86
C ILE A 112 -9.29 -5.78 -16.97
N THR A 113 -9.12 -7.10 -16.89
CA THR A 113 -8.45 -7.89 -17.93
C THR A 113 -9.35 -8.23 -19.11
N ASP A 114 -10.68 -8.26 -18.92
CA ASP A 114 -11.66 -8.52 -19.98
C ASP A 114 -12.62 -7.34 -20.18
N ILE A 115 -12.31 -6.50 -21.17
CA ILE A 115 -13.10 -5.31 -21.50
C ILE A 115 -14.47 -5.63 -22.12
N ASN A 116 -14.65 -6.86 -22.63
CA ASN A 116 -15.90 -7.25 -23.29
C ASN A 116 -16.97 -7.71 -22.29
N ASN A 117 -16.64 -7.78 -20.99
CA ASN A 117 -17.57 -8.11 -19.92
C ASN A 117 -17.92 -6.86 -19.11
N PRO A 118 -19.09 -6.21 -19.35
CA PRO A 118 -19.50 -5.02 -18.61
C PRO A 118 -19.67 -5.24 -17.10
N ALA A 119 -19.91 -6.48 -16.66
CA ALA A 119 -20.01 -6.82 -15.24
C ALA A 119 -18.64 -6.86 -14.54
N ALA A 120 -17.54 -6.95 -15.31
CA ALA A 120 -16.19 -7.00 -14.75
C ALA A 120 -15.82 -5.68 -14.04
N SER A 121 -16.33 -4.53 -14.48
CA SER A 121 -16.09 -3.25 -13.80
C SER A 121 -16.67 -3.23 -12.38
N ALA A 122 -17.91 -3.70 -12.21
CA ALA A 122 -18.55 -3.75 -10.90
C ALA A 122 -17.81 -4.72 -9.96
N GLN A 123 -17.41 -5.90 -10.46
CA GLN A 123 -16.63 -6.86 -9.69
C GLN A 123 -15.24 -6.34 -9.31
N ALA A 124 -14.58 -5.59 -10.20
CA ALA A 124 -13.32 -4.95 -9.90
C ALA A 124 -13.49 -3.93 -8.76
N GLN A 125 -14.53 -3.09 -8.80
CA GLN A 125 -14.76 -2.10 -7.74
C GLN A 125 -15.00 -2.76 -6.36
N SER A 126 -15.74 -3.87 -6.30
CA SER A 126 -15.98 -4.63 -5.06
C SER A 126 -14.76 -5.39 -4.52
N THR A 127 -13.63 -5.38 -5.21
CA THR A 127 -12.41 -6.08 -4.77
C THR A 127 -11.24 -5.14 -4.49
N LEU A 128 -11.37 -3.85 -4.78
CA LEU A 128 -10.31 -2.86 -4.61
C LEU A 128 -10.45 -2.09 -3.29
N PRO A 129 -9.58 -2.34 -2.31
CA PRO A 129 -9.60 -1.59 -1.05
C PRO A 129 -9.11 -0.15 -1.26
N ILE A 130 -9.81 0.81 -0.68
CA ILE A 130 -9.45 2.24 -0.72
C ILE A 130 -8.97 2.75 0.64
N MET A 131 -9.61 2.29 1.71
CA MET A 131 -9.33 2.73 3.07
C MET A 131 -9.47 1.57 4.03
N TRP A 132 -8.51 1.43 4.94
CA TRP A 132 -8.52 0.38 5.95
C TRP A 132 -7.71 0.82 7.16
N ASP A 133 -7.99 0.26 8.33
CA ASP A 133 -7.15 0.48 9.50
C ASP A 133 -5.78 -0.17 9.35
N ILE A 134 -4.73 0.47 9.87
CA ILE A 134 -3.41 -0.16 9.97
C ILE A 134 -3.54 -1.40 10.85
N VAL A 135 -3.15 -2.54 10.30
CA VAL A 135 -3.16 -3.82 10.99
C VAL A 135 -1.79 -4.07 11.61
N SER A 136 -1.74 -4.75 12.77
CA SER A 136 -0.49 -5.00 13.49
C SER A 136 -0.48 -6.39 14.11
N ALA A 137 0.67 -7.05 14.13
CA ALA A 137 0.81 -8.33 14.84
C ALA A 137 0.71 -8.20 16.38
N LYS A 138 0.82 -6.99 16.93
CA LYS A 138 0.69 -6.75 18.38
C LYS A 138 -0.77 -6.41 18.70
N ILE A 139 -1.43 -7.21 19.55
CA ILE A 139 -2.85 -7.00 19.95
C ILE A 139 -3.11 -5.56 20.44
N LYS A 140 -2.15 -4.98 21.17
CA LYS A 140 -2.23 -3.61 21.70
C LYS A 140 -2.25 -2.51 20.64
N SER A 141 -1.88 -2.84 19.40
CA SER A 141 -1.80 -1.91 18.27
C SER A 141 -2.96 -2.10 17.30
N PHE A 142 -3.99 -2.88 17.65
CA PHE A 142 -5.23 -2.92 16.87
C PHE A 142 -6.13 -1.76 17.26
N ASN A 143 -6.72 -1.12 16.25
CA ASN A 143 -7.81 -0.17 16.44
C ASN A 143 -9.11 -0.87 16.84
N HIS A 144 -9.30 -2.15 16.49
CA HIS A 144 -10.45 -2.97 16.88
C HIS A 144 -10.04 -4.37 17.35
N VAL A 145 -10.37 -4.70 18.61
CA VAL A 145 -10.24 -6.06 19.18
C VAL A 145 -11.63 -6.72 19.12
N PRO A 146 -11.78 -7.99 18.69
CA PRO A 146 -10.76 -8.97 18.32
C PRO A 146 -10.25 -8.85 16.87
N GLY A 147 -8.91 -8.75 16.75
CA GLY A 147 -8.06 -8.74 15.54
C GLY A 147 -8.73 -8.66 14.16
N GLY A 148 -8.82 -7.45 13.60
CA GLY A 148 -9.28 -7.22 12.24
C GLY A 148 -9.30 -5.74 11.88
N SER A 149 -9.83 -5.43 10.71
CA SER A 149 -9.95 -4.06 10.20
C SER A 149 -11.20 -3.94 9.32
N ASN A 150 -11.89 -2.80 9.42
CA ASN A 150 -12.94 -2.46 8.48
C ASN A 150 -12.28 -1.92 7.21
N VAL A 151 -12.60 -2.54 6.08
CA VAL A 151 -12.03 -2.20 4.77
C VAL A 151 -13.13 -1.61 3.91
N LEU A 152 -12.94 -0.37 3.46
CA LEU A 152 -13.78 0.31 2.49
C LEU A 152 -13.28 -0.01 1.07
N PHE A 153 -14.20 -0.41 0.21
CA PHE A 153 -13.94 -0.75 -1.20
C PHE A 153 -14.45 0.30 -2.17
N MET A 154 -14.02 0.21 -3.43
CA MET A 154 -14.27 1.22 -4.47
C MET A 154 -15.74 1.40 -4.84
N ASP A 155 -16.57 0.39 -4.68
CA ASP A 155 -18.03 0.47 -4.84
C ASP A 155 -18.74 1.11 -3.62
N GLY A 156 -17.99 1.48 -2.58
CA GLY A 156 -18.48 2.11 -1.36
C GLY A 156 -18.90 1.14 -0.26
N HIS A 157 -18.83 -0.18 -0.47
CA HIS A 157 -19.15 -1.12 0.61
C HIS A 157 -18.01 -1.21 1.63
N VAL A 158 -18.35 -1.58 2.85
CA VAL A 158 -17.39 -1.85 3.92
C VAL A 158 -17.52 -3.30 4.36
N GLU A 159 -16.40 -4.02 4.41
CA GLU A 159 -16.32 -5.38 4.92
C GLU A 159 -15.37 -5.43 6.12
N PHE A 160 -15.77 -6.12 7.18
CA PHE A 160 -14.84 -6.44 8.26
C PHE A 160 -13.99 -7.66 7.88
N GLN A 161 -12.69 -7.45 7.74
CA GLN A 161 -11.72 -8.52 7.49
C GLN A 161 -11.01 -8.89 8.80
N ARG A 162 -10.94 -10.20 9.09
CA ARG A 162 -10.22 -10.73 10.26
C ARG A 162 -8.73 -10.78 9.98
N TYR A 163 -7.94 -10.41 10.99
CA TYR A 163 -6.49 -10.54 10.94
C TYR A 163 -6.02 -11.83 11.64
N PRO A 164 -5.06 -12.58 11.08
CA PRO A 164 -4.48 -12.39 9.75
C PRO A 164 -5.39 -12.95 8.64
N GLY A 165 -5.59 -12.16 7.59
CA GLY A 165 -6.29 -12.55 6.36
C GLY A 165 -5.32 -13.00 5.26
N GLN A 166 -5.88 -13.52 4.17
CA GLN A 166 -5.15 -13.84 2.93
C GLN A 166 -5.32 -12.76 1.85
N LYS A 167 -6.38 -11.97 1.95
CA LYS A 167 -6.66 -10.88 1.03
C LYS A 167 -6.11 -9.57 1.59
N GLY A 168 -5.48 -8.79 0.72
CA GLY A 168 -5.12 -7.42 1.02
C GLY A 168 -6.38 -6.62 1.38
N PRO A 169 -6.28 -5.65 2.30
CA PRO A 169 -5.07 -5.15 2.96
C PRO A 169 -4.79 -5.75 4.35
N VAL A 170 -5.59 -6.71 4.81
CA VAL A 170 -5.56 -7.22 6.20
C VAL A 170 -4.67 -8.47 6.33
N THR A 171 -3.48 -8.40 5.75
CA THR A 171 -2.49 -9.50 5.70
C THR A 171 -1.36 -9.29 6.70
N GLN A 172 -0.63 -10.36 7.05
CA GLN A 172 0.55 -10.22 7.93
C GLN A 172 1.65 -9.41 7.25
N GLU A 173 1.78 -9.58 5.94
CA GLU A 173 2.79 -8.97 5.10
C GLU A 173 2.60 -7.44 5.01
N ILE A 174 1.36 -6.95 4.87
CA ILE A 174 1.07 -5.51 4.96
C ILE A 174 1.35 -4.98 6.37
N ALA A 175 1.00 -5.74 7.41
CA ALA A 175 1.15 -5.28 8.80
C ALA A 175 2.60 -4.95 9.19
N ILE A 176 3.58 -5.51 8.49
CA ILE A 176 5.00 -5.27 8.74
C ILE A 176 5.44 -3.96 8.13
N ILE A 177 5.09 -3.72 6.87
CA ILE A 177 5.51 -2.53 6.13
C ILE A 177 4.66 -1.30 6.46
N ALA A 178 3.39 -1.49 6.79
CA ALA A 178 2.49 -0.38 7.14
C ALA A 178 2.87 0.30 8.46
N ARG A 179 3.78 -0.27 9.27
CA ARG A 179 4.32 0.36 10.48
C ARG A 179 5.27 1.54 10.24
N ILE A 180 5.66 1.79 9.00
CA ILE A 180 6.38 3.01 8.64
C ILE A 180 5.47 4.24 8.80
N PHE A 181 4.14 4.04 8.78
CA PHE A 181 3.12 5.08 8.89
C PHE A 181 2.36 5.00 10.21
#